data_AF-A0AAQ2JG14-F1
#
_entry.id   AF-A0AAQ2JG14-F1
#
_cell.length_a   1.000
_cell.length_b   1.000
_cell.length_c   1.000
_cell.angle_alpha   90.00
_cell.angle_beta   90.00
_cell.angle_gamma   90.00
#
_symmetry.space_group_name_H-M   'P 1'
#
loop_
_entity.id
_entity.type
_entity.pdbx_description
1 polymer ?
#
loop_
_entity_poly.entity_id
_entity_poly.type
_entity_poly.pdbx_seq_one_letter_code
_entity_poly.pdbx_strand_id
1 'polypeptide(L)'
;GMRITSTENGTLLSQAQFGQLFAPHELAFYDTAKRYVVPDVRWFVNRGTTVTAVTRALLRGPAPYLAGAVDTAFPLRTGTDLAAPTVPVDDDGVAHVDLTQAAAEGADADRRHRMREQLELTLTGLQSVKEVEVTVAGAQLSTSGDDGPAPVQTDAAVGSVQVGIDTATGGLVYVQGTSVTPVGGAPDVTALDPVRPTMSGDRSRFAFVTRDRTAVHVAGTDGSLREVLRGTGLTVPSLDLLGWVWAADRGPTSRIRAVSAQPGGQERIVTATWLRPGERIVDLRLSRSGARAAMLVDDGQRTTLRVSGVVRGSDGVPNALTEPILLPSSGSEDSVEWAGDTNLLVSAYAETSR
;
A
#
# COMPACT_ATOMS: atom_id res chain seq x y z
N GLY A 1 5.28 16.62 -37.53
CA GLY A 1 3.93 16.75 -36.95
C GLY A 1 3.41 15.35 -36.66
N MET A 2 3.21 15.00 -35.39
CA MET A 2 2.62 13.71 -35.03
C MET A 2 1.13 13.76 -35.37
N ARG A 3 0.69 12.85 -36.25
CA ARG A 3 -0.72 12.67 -36.60
C ARG A 3 -1.18 11.42 -35.85
N ILE A 4 -1.97 11.61 -34.79
CA ILE A 4 -2.59 10.52 -34.04
C ILE A 4 -3.73 9.98 -34.92
N THR A 5 -3.58 8.75 -35.43
CA THR A 5 -4.46 8.16 -36.44
C THR A 5 -5.65 7.37 -35.87
N SER A 6 -5.71 7.14 -34.56
CA SER A 6 -6.93 6.74 -33.85
C SER A 6 -6.73 6.83 -32.34
N THR A 7 -7.67 7.43 -31.62
CA THR A 7 -7.89 7.14 -30.20
C THR A 7 -9.11 6.24 -30.10
N GLU A 8 -9.16 5.31 -29.14
CA GLU A 8 -10.42 4.65 -28.77
C GLU A 8 -11.51 5.71 -28.55
N ASN A 9 -12.80 5.37 -28.75
CA ASN A 9 -13.91 6.30 -28.55
C ASN A 9 -13.87 6.87 -27.12
N GLY A 10 -13.24 8.02 -26.97
CA GLY A 10 -12.88 8.59 -25.68
C GLY A 10 -13.05 10.10 -25.74
N THR A 11 -13.49 10.67 -24.63
CA THR A 11 -13.60 12.12 -24.47
C THR A 11 -12.29 12.67 -23.93
N LEU A 12 -11.67 13.59 -24.65
CA LEU A 12 -10.50 14.31 -24.15
C LEU A 12 -10.98 15.47 -23.27
N LEU A 13 -10.64 15.42 -21.99
CA LEU A 13 -10.94 16.47 -21.02
C LEU A 13 -9.65 17.15 -20.59
N SER A 14 -9.70 18.47 -20.42
CA SER A 14 -8.62 19.17 -19.72
C SER A 14 -8.57 18.74 -18.25
N GLN A 15 -7.40 18.82 -17.61
CA GLN A 15 -7.25 18.50 -16.19
C GLN A 15 -8.19 19.34 -15.31
N ALA A 16 -8.41 20.61 -15.66
CA ALA A 16 -9.34 21.50 -14.96
C ALA A 16 -10.80 21.01 -15.07
N GLN A 17 -11.25 20.64 -16.27
CA GLN A 17 -12.59 20.08 -16.47
C GLN A 17 -12.74 18.73 -15.78
N PHE A 18 -11.71 17.89 -15.80
CA PHE A 18 -11.73 16.62 -15.09
C PHE A 18 -11.90 16.82 -13.58
N GLY A 19 -11.14 17.73 -12.96
CA GLY A 19 -11.27 18.05 -11.53
C GLY A 19 -12.59 18.73 -11.15
N GLN A 20 -13.31 19.33 -12.10
CA GLN A 20 -14.66 19.86 -11.87
C GLN A 20 -15.73 18.76 -11.92
N LEU A 21 -15.52 17.74 -12.75
CA LEU A 21 -16.52 16.70 -13.02
C LEU A 21 -16.31 15.44 -12.18
N PHE A 22 -15.08 15.15 -11.77
CA PHE A 22 -14.70 13.94 -11.06
C PHE A 22 -14.03 14.24 -9.73
N ALA A 23 -14.28 13.37 -8.76
CA ALA A 23 -13.60 13.36 -7.48
C ALA A 23 -12.97 11.98 -7.21
N PRO A 24 -11.81 11.92 -6.54
CA PRO A 24 -11.23 10.67 -6.09
C PRO A 24 -11.99 10.17 -4.85
N HIS A 25 -12.27 8.86 -4.82
CA HIS A 25 -12.83 8.17 -3.66
C HIS A 25 -12.03 6.90 -3.38
N GLU A 26 -11.82 6.63 -2.10
CA GLU A 26 -11.08 5.48 -1.62
C GLU A 26 -12.04 4.32 -1.39
N LEU A 27 -11.87 3.23 -2.14
CA LEU A 27 -12.57 1.99 -1.85
C LEU A 27 -11.73 1.19 -0.86
N ALA A 28 -12.32 0.82 0.28
CA ALA A 28 -11.63 0.09 1.32
C ALA A 28 -11.54 -1.41 0.96
N PHE A 29 -10.33 -1.93 0.89
CA PHE A 29 -10.06 -3.37 0.86
C PHE A 29 -9.23 -3.77 2.07
N TYR A 30 -9.17 -5.07 2.35
CA TYR A 30 -8.39 -5.60 3.46
C TYR A 30 -7.01 -6.03 2.99
N ASP A 31 -5.99 -5.88 3.83
CA ASP A 31 -4.77 -6.66 3.63
C ASP A 31 -5.07 -8.17 3.82
N THR A 32 -4.14 -9.03 3.38
CA THR A 32 -4.32 -10.48 3.44
C THR A 32 -4.55 -11.02 4.87
N ALA A 33 -4.03 -10.34 5.89
CA ALA A 33 -4.24 -10.69 7.29
C ALA A 33 -5.51 -10.08 7.91
N LYS A 34 -6.27 -9.26 7.16
CA LYS A 34 -7.44 -8.50 7.63
C LYS A 34 -7.17 -7.70 8.92
N ARG A 35 -6.03 -7.01 8.96
CA ARG A 35 -5.57 -6.13 10.03
C ARG A 35 -5.59 -4.66 9.64
N TYR A 36 -5.41 -4.35 8.36
CA TYR A 36 -5.29 -2.99 7.85
C TYR A 36 -6.20 -2.75 6.64
N VAL A 37 -6.65 -1.52 6.50
CA VAL A 37 -7.28 -1.06 5.26
C VAL A 37 -6.21 -0.80 4.20
N VAL A 38 -6.51 -1.20 2.97
CA VAL A 38 -5.74 -0.89 1.77
C VAL A 38 -6.63 -0.08 0.83
N PRO A 39 -6.40 1.24 0.70
CA PRO A 39 -7.24 2.06 -0.16
C PRO A 39 -6.96 1.82 -1.64
N ASP A 40 -8.04 1.63 -2.39
CA ASP A 40 -8.08 1.63 -3.85
C ASP A 40 -8.73 2.94 -4.33
N VAL A 41 -7.91 3.91 -4.71
CA VAL A 41 -8.36 5.24 -5.11
C VAL A 41 -8.90 5.21 -6.54
N ARG A 42 -10.17 5.58 -6.71
CA ARG A 42 -10.82 5.63 -8.02
C ARG A 42 -11.53 6.97 -8.23
N TRP A 43 -11.56 7.43 -9.48
CA TRP A 43 -12.24 8.66 -9.86
C TRP A 43 -13.69 8.38 -10.26
N PHE A 44 -14.63 9.11 -9.66
CA PHE A 44 -16.05 9.02 -9.98
C PHE A 44 -16.60 10.39 -10.35
N VAL A 45 -17.60 10.41 -11.24
CA VAL A 45 -18.33 11.64 -11.54
C VAL A 45 -19.00 12.14 -10.27
N ASN A 46 -18.79 13.41 -9.92
CA ASN A 46 -19.35 14.03 -8.72
C ASN A 46 -20.80 14.47 -8.98
N ARG A 47 -21.78 13.60 -8.65
CA ARG A 47 -23.21 13.85 -8.84
C ARG A 47 -24.05 13.00 -7.87
N GLY A 48 -25.37 13.19 -7.82
CA GLY A 48 -26.25 12.46 -6.89
C GLY A 48 -26.19 10.92 -6.98
N THR A 49 -25.63 10.34 -8.04
CA THR A 49 -25.46 8.88 -8.19
C THR A 49 -24.11 8.34 -7.70
N THR A 50 -23.24 9.18 -7.09
CA THR A 50 -21.87 8.78 -6.72
C THR A 50 -21.85 7.64 -5.70
N VAL A 51 -22.70 7.68 -4.67
CA VAL A 51 -22.82 6.61 -3.65
C VAL A 51 -23.08 5.26 -4.32
N THR A 52 -24.09 5.20 -5.20
CA THR A 52 -24.41 3.98 -5.97
C THR A 52 -23.23 3.52 -6.84
N ALA A 53 -22.52 4.44 -7.48
CA ALA A 53 -21.38 4.11 -8.35
C ALA A 53 -20.19 3.55 -7.55
N VAL A 54 -19.91 4.13 -6.38
CA VAL A 54 -18.88 3.68 -5.43
C VAL A 54 -19.22 2.30 -4.88
N THR A 55 -20.45 2.07 -4.40
CA THR A 55 -20.89 0.75 -3.91
C THR A 55 -20.75 -0.32 -5.00
N ARG A 56 -21.21 -0.05 -6.23
CA ARG A 56 -21.03 -0.98 -7.36
C ARG A 56 -19.57 -1.24 -7.71
N ALA A 57 -18.70 -0.25 -7.53
CA ALA A 57 -17.29 -0.40 -7.78
C ALA A 57 -16.60 -1.24 -6.70
N LEU A 58 -17.03 -1.13 -5.43
CA LEU A 58 -16.57 -1.95 -4.31
C LEU A 58 -16.98 -3.42 -4.49
N LEU A 59 -18.26 -3.67 -4.80
CA LEU A 59 -18.81 -5.02 -4.98
C LEU A 59 -18.17 -5.77 -6.16
N ARG A 60 -17.69 -5.06 -7.18
CA ARG A 60 -16.93 -5.65 -8.30
C ARG A 60 -15.51 -6.09 -7.91
N GLY A 61 -15.02 -5.71 -6.73
CA GLY A 61 -13.69 -6.04 -6.26
C GLY A 61 -12.63 -4.98 -6.57
N PRO A 62 -11.36 -5.26 -6.23
CA PRO A 62 -10.26 -4.29 -6.31
C PRO A 62 -9.87 -3.97 -7.76
N ALA A 63 -9.19 -2.84 -7.95
CA ALA A 63 -8.66 -2.48 -9.25
C ALA A 63 -7.63 -3.53 -9.72
N PRO A 64 -7.40 -3.69 -11.04
CA PRO A 64 -6.53 -4.74 -11.56
C PRO A 64 -5.13 -4.78 -10.92
N TYR A 65 -4.53 -3.64 -10.60
CA TYR A 65 -3.21 -3.58 -9.95
C TYR A 65 -3.23 -4.03 -8.48
N LEU A 66 -4.39 -4.17 -7.84
CA LEU A 66 -4.53 -4.72 -6.48
C LEU A 66 -5.10 -6.13 -6.46
N ALA A 67 -5.49 -6.68 -7.61
CA ALA A 67 -6.06 -8.03 -7.69
C ALA A 67 -5.07 -9.07 -7.14
N GLY A 68 -5.51 -9.85 -6.15
CA GLY A 68 -4.69 -10.85 -5.46
C GLY A 68 -3.69 -10.29 -4.42
N ALA A 69 -3.56 -8.97 -4.31
CA ALA A 69 -2.75 -8.32 -3.26
C ALA A 69 -3.59 -7.90 -2.03
N VAL A 70 -4.90 -7.80 -2.20
CA VAL A 70 -5.87 -7.42 -1.16
C VAL A 70 -7.01 -8.43 -1.09
N ASP A 71 -7.74 -8.43 0.02
CA ASP A 71 -8.91 -9.24 0.25
C ASP A 71 -10.20 -8.39 0.32
N THR A 72 -11.35 -9.04 0.08
CA THR A 72 -12.68 -8.42 0.12
C THR A 72 -13.67 -9.35 0.82
N ALA A 73 -14.60 -8.78 1.58
CA ALA A 73 -15.65 -9.56 2.23
C ALA A 73 -16.71 -10.06 1.21
N PHE A 74 -16.82 -9.40 0.07
CA PHE A 74 -17.82 -9.71 -0.96
C PHE A 74 -17.35 -10.82 -1.90
N PRO A 75 -18.26 -11.68 -2.39
CA PRO A 75 -17.91 -12.61 -3.44
C PRO A 75 -17.57 -11.83 -4.73
N LEU A 76 -16.44 -12.14 -5.36
CA LEU A 76 -16.03 -11.52 -6.62
C LEU A 76 -16.88 -12.06 -7.78
N ARG A 77 -18.02 -11.42 -8.03
CA ARG A 77 -18.98 -11.78 -9.08
C ARG A 77 -19.23 -10.60 -10.02
N THR A 78 -19.95 -10.84 -11.10
CA THR A 78 -20.23 -9.86 -12.14
C THR A 78 -21.28 -8.83 -11.72
N GLY A 79 -20.99 -7.99 -10.72
CA GLY A 79 -21.66 -6.70 -10.48
C GLY A 79 -23.18 -6.71 -10.22
N THR A 80 -23.79 -7.86 -9.92
CA THR A 80 -25.24 -8.03 -9.66
C THR A 80 -25.55 -8.22 -8.17
N ASP A 81 -24.68 -7.70 -7.30
CA ASP A 81 -24.77 -7.95 -5.86
C ASP A 81 -25.67 -6.95 -5.12
N LEU A 82 -26.17 -5.90 -5.81
CA LEU A 82 -27.24 -5.03 -5.31
C LEU A 82 -28.61 -5.52 -5.74
N ALA A 83 -29.56 -5.62 -4.81
CA ALA A 83 -30.95 -5.96 -5.08
C ALA A 83 -31.73 -4.79 -5.69
N ALA A 84 -31.37 -3.55 -5.32
CA ALA A 84 -31.94 -2.33 -5.87
C ALA A 84 -31.03 -1.67 -6.94
N PRO A 85 -31.60 -0.91 -7.91
CA PRO A 85 -30.81 -0.21 -8.93
C PRO A 85 -30.04 1.00 -8.38
N THR A 86 -30.30 1.43 -7.14
CA THR A 86 -29.67 2.58 -6.50
C THR A 86 -29.43 2.29 -5.02
N VAL A 87 -28.42 2.96 -4.47
CA VAL A 87 -28.19 3.10 -3.02
C VAL A 87 -28.65 4.51 -2.65
N PRO A 88 -29.88 4.68 -2.14
CA PRO A 88 -30.36 5.98 -1.71
C PRO A 88 -29.68 6.41 -0.41
N VAL A 89 -29.59 7.71 -0.20
CA VAL A 89 -29.17 8.33 1.06
C VAL A 89 -30.34 9.18 1.53
N ASP A 90 -30.75 8.99 2.78
CA ASP A 90 -31.83 9.78 3.38
C ASP A 90 -31.33 11.13 3.93
N ASP A 91 -32.25 11.93 4.46
CA ASP A 91 -31.97 13.27 4.97
C ASP A 91 -31.07 13.25 6.23
N ASP A 92 -31.02 12.13 6.95
CA ASP A 92 -30.14 11.94 8.10
C ASP A 92 -28.71 11.59 7.67
N GLY A 93 -28.53 11.17 6.42
CA GLY A 93 -27.25 10.78 5.82
C GLY A 93 -26.99 9.28 5.90
N VAL A 94 -28.02 8.45 6.08
CA VAL A 94 -27.89 7.00 6.10
C VAL A 94 -27.95 6.48 4.66
N ALA A 95 -26.90 5.77 4.23
CA ALA A 95 -26.87 5.09 2.95
C ALA A 95 -27.49 3.69 3.07
N HIS A 96 -28.55 3.44 2.31
CA HIS A 96 -29.31 2.18 2.35
C HIS A 96 -28.81 1.20 1.29
N VAL A 97 -28.01 0.23 1.70
CA VAL A 97 -27.40 -0.78 0.80
C VAL A 97 -28.16 -2.10 0.90
N ASP A 98 -29.04 -2.36 -0.07
CA ASP A 98 -29.72 -3.64 -0.18
C ASP A 98 -28.98 -4.61 -1.12
N LEU A 99 -28.43 -5.66 -0.54
CA LEU A 99 -27.69 -6.72 -1.21
C LEU A 99 -28.63 -7.82 -1.70
N THR A 100 -28.26 -8.52 -2.76
CA THR A 100 -28.97 -9.75 -3.15
C THR A 100 -28.68 -10.89 -2.18
N GLN A 101 -29.58 -11.88 -2.08
CA GLN A 101 -29.30 -13.11 -1.32
C GLN A 101 -28.00 -13.79 -1.77
N ALA A 102 -27.74 -13.76 -3.08
CA ALA A 102 -26.53 -14.31 -3.66
C ALA A 102 -25.27 -13.62 -3.09
N ALA A 103 -25.28 -12.29 -2.93
CA ALA A 103 -24.13 -11.53 -2.43
C ALA A 103 -23.71 -11.93 -1.00
N ALA A 104 -24.66 -12.37 -0.17
CA ALA A 104 -24.42 -12.83 1.20
C ALA A 104 -24.44 -14.37 1.35
N GLU A 105 -24.57 -15.11 0.25
CA GLU A 105 -24.67 -16.57 0.27
C GLU A 105 -23.40 -17.20 0.85
N GLY A 106 -23.58 -18.07 1.86
CA GLY A 106 -22.47 -18.74 2.55
C GLY A 106 -21.64 -17.84 3.46
N ALA A 107 -22.06 -16.59 3.71
CA ALA A 107 -21.38 -15.72 4.67
C ALA A 107 -21.74 -16.09 6.12
N ASP A 108 -20.71 -16.45 6.90
CA ASP A 108 -20.83 -16.64 8.35
C ASP A 108 -20.96 -15.28 9.08
N ALA A 109 -21.01 -15.30 10.42
CA ALA A 109 -21.15 -14.08 11.21
C ALA A 109 -19.97 -13.10 11.00
N ASP A 110 -18.74 -13.61 10.99
CA ASP A 110 -17.53 -12.81 10.80
C ASP A 110 -17.49 -12.16 9.41
N ARG A 111 -17.80 -12.92 8.37
CA ARG A 111 -17.86 -12.40 7.01
C ARG A 111 -18.95 -11.35 6.85
N ARG A 112 -20.13 -11.55 7.46
CA ARG A 112 -21.20 -10.53 7.47
C ARG A 112 -20.76 -9.25 8.19
N HIS A 113 -20.01 -9.38 9.28
CA HIS A 113 -19.40 -8.22 9.95
C HIS A 113 -18.41 -7.49 9.03
N ARG A 114 -17.50 -8.22 8.37
CA ARG A 114 -16.55 -7.64 7.42
C ARG A 114 -17.22 -7.04 6.18
N MET A 115 -18.37 -7.56 5.72
CA MET A 115 -19.15 -6.95 4.63
C MET A 115 -19.67 -5.57 5.04
N ARG A 116 -20.24 -5.46 6.23
CA ARG A 116 -20.72 -4.19 6.78
C ARG A 116 -19.56 -3.21 6.99
N GLU A 117 -18.51 -3.62 7.69
CA GLU A 117 -17.32 -2.78 7.94
C GLU A 117 -16.72 -2.25 6.62
N GLN A 118 -16.61 -3.09 5.58
CA GLN A 118 -16.04 -2.67 4.30
C GLN A 118 -16.90 -1.61 3.59
N LEU A 119 -18.24 -1.72 3.67
CA LEU A 119 -19.17 -0.73 3.14
C LEU A 119 -19.12 0.56 3.94
N GLU A 120 -19.10 0.48 5.28
CA GLU A 120 -18.96 1.62 6.18
C GLU A 120 -17.67 2.39 5.85
N LEU A 121 -16.51 1.72 5.91
CA LEU A 121 -15.20 2.30 5.61
C LEU A 121 -15.12 2.98 4.24
N THR A 122 -15.84 2.45 3.25
CA THR A 122 -15.86 3.01 1.89
C THR A 122 -16.82 4.19 1.76
N LEU A 123 -18.04 4.06 2.29
CA LEU A 123 -19.12 5.02 2.01
C LEU A 123 -19.11 6.21 2.96
N THR A 124 -18.66 6.07 4.21
CA THR A 124 -18.54 7.23 5.13
C THR A 124 -17.43 8.20 4.72
N GLY A 125 -16.57 7.82 3.77
CA GLY A 125 -15.64 8.74 3.09
C GLY A 125 -16.34 9.72 2.14
N LEU A 126 -17.64 9.51 1.83
CA LEU A 126 -18.46 10.40 1.01
C LEU A 126 -19.16 11.42 1.92
N GLN A 127 -19.05 12.71 1.59
CA GLN A 127 -19.61 13.80 2.43
C GLN A 127 -21.11 13.69 2.69
N SER A 128 -21.86 13.02 1.81
CA SER A 128 -23.30 12.82 1.96
C SER A 128 -23.67 11.69 2.92
N VAL A 129 -22.73 10.84 3.32
CA VAL A 129 -22.99 9.61 4.08
C VAL A 129 -22.37 9.72 5.47
N LYS A 130 -23.20 9.54 6.50
CA LYS A 130 -22.78 9.48 7.91
C LYS A 130 -22.81 8.06 8.46
N GLU A 131 -23.75 7.26 7.97
CA GLU A 131 -24.00 5.89 8.42
C GLU A 131 -24.38 5.02 7.23
N VAL A 132 -24.19 3.70 7.37
CA VAL A 132 -24.56 2.73 6.34
C VAL A 132 -25.46 1.67 6.95
N GLU A 133 -26.66 1.54 6.40
CA GLU A 133 -27.54 0.41 6.71
C GLU A 133 -27.40 -0.66 5.61
N VAL A 134 -27.17 -1.90 6.02
CA VAL A 134 -26.98 -3.03 5.10
C VAL A 134 -28.10 -4.05 5.29
N THR A 135 -28.83 -4.33 4.21
CA THR A 135 -29.86 -5.36 4.14
C THR A 135 -29.52 -6.41 3.09
N VAL A 136 -30.18 -7.57 3.18
CA VAL A 136 -30.14 -8.65 2.19
C VAL A 136 -31.57 -8.99 1.81
N ALA A 137 -31.96 -8.68 0.57
CA ALA A 137 -33.33 -8.83 0.09
C ALA A 137 -34.36 -8.19 1.05
N GLY A 138 -34.06 -6.99 1.53
CA GLY A 138 -34.89 -6.20 2.44
C GLY A 138 -34.87 -6.62 3.92
N ALA A 139 -34.16 -7.69 4.30
CA ALA A 139 -33.97 -8.07 5.70
C ALA A 139 -32.62 -7.55 6.22
N GLN A 140 -32.58 -7.02 7.44
CA GLN A 140 -31.34 -6.51 8.03
C GLN A 140 -30.23 -7.57 8.02
N LEU A 141 -29.02 -7.19 7.60
CA LEU A 141 -27.86 -8.07 7.62
C LEU A 141 -27.47 -8.36 9.06
N SER A 142 -28.02 -9.45 9.61
CA SER A 142 -27.72 -9.88 10.96
C SER A 142 -26.22 -10.22 11.08
N THR A 143 -25.55 -9.63 12.06
CA THR A 143 -24.26 -10.10 12.56
C THR A 143 -24.51 -10.67 13.95
N SER A 144 -25.06 -11.87 14.02
CA SER A 144 -25.35 -12.54 15.29
C SER A 144 -24.08 -12.68 16.15
N GLY A 145 -24.10 -12.14 17.38
CA GLY A 145 -22.99 -12.10 18.35
C GLY A 145 -22.51 -10.67 18.63
N ASP A 146 -22.47 -10.25 19.89
CA ASP A 146 -22.17 -8.85 20.29
C ASP A 146 -20.73 -8.41 19.99
N ASP A 147 -19.79 -9.33 19.74
CA ASP A 147 -18.42 -9.01 19.35
C ASP A 147 -18.10 -9.61 17.98
N GLY A 148 -18.03 -8.76 16.96
CA GLY A 148 -17.44 -9.12 15.68
C GLY A 148 -15.92 -9.25 15.75
N PRO A 149 -15.25 -9.63 14.65
CA PRO A 149 -13.80 -9.59 14.59
C PRO A 149 -13.29 -8.18 14.88
N ALA A 150 -12.08 -8.08 15.46
CA ALA A 150 -11.48 -6.78 15.77
C ALA A 150 -11.48 -5.85 14.53
N PRO A 151 -11.86 -4.57 14.68
CA PRO A 151 -11.86 -3.64 13.56
C PRO A 151 -10.49 -3.53 12.91
N VAL A 152 -10.48 -3.36 11.60
CA VAL A 152 -9.21 -3.12 10.89
C VAL A 152 -8.70 -1.70 11.12
N GLN A 153 -7.39 -1.55 11.14
CA GLN A 153 -6.76 -0.24 11.30
C GLN A 153 -6.84 0.54 9.99
N THR A 154 -7.42 1.73 10.05
CA THR A 154 -7.61 2.65 8.90
C THR A 154 -6.44 3.61 8.69
N ASP A 155 -5.70 3.88 9.77
CA ASP A 155 -4.45 4.63 9.73
C ASP A 155 -3.44 3.80 10.51
N ALA A 156 -2.46 3.23 9.81
CA ALA A 156 -1.27 2.76 10.48
C ALA A 156 -0.51 4.02 10.95
N ALA A 157 -0.92 4.69 12.04
CA ALA A 157 -0.46 6.03 12.39
C ALA A 157 1.06 6.24 12.21
N VAL A 158 1.46 7.32 11.52
CA VAL A 158 2.87 7.76 11.49
C VAL A 158 3.24 8.21 12.89
N GLY A 159 3.76 7.29 13.70
CA GLY A 159 4.25 7.63 15.02
C GLY A 159 5.24 8.80 14.93
N SER A 160 5.24 9.65 15.95
CA SER A 160 6.12 10.84 16.00
C SER A 160 7.61 10.50 16.12
N VAL A 161 7.95 9.21 16.22
CA VAL A 161 9.32 8.72 16.39
C VAL A 161 9.79 8.11 15.08
N GLN A 162 10.87 8.69 14.56
CA GLN A 162 11.57 8.23 13.38
C GLN A 162 12.89 7.56 13.79
N VAL A 163 13.50 6.81 12.87
CA VAL A 163 14.86 6.29 13.04
C VAL A 163 15.83 7.06 12.15
N GLY A 164 17.02 7.32 12.66
CA GLY A 164 18.12 7.94 11.93
C GLY A 164 19.45 7.29 12.24
N ILE A 165 20.49 7.74 11.52
CA ILE A 165 21.89 7.49 11.87
C ILE A 165 22.45 8.80 12.37
N ASP A 166 23.04 8.77 13.56
CA ASP A 166 23.71 9.93 14.14
C ASP A 166 24.94 10.28 13.30
N THR A 167 25.04 11.52 12.85
CA THR A 167 26.14 11.95 11.95
C THR A 167 27.48 12.13 12.66
N ALA A 168 27.49 12.25 13.98
CA ALA A 168 28.70 12.38 14.78
C ALA A 168 29.25 11.01 15.19
N THR A 169 28.38 10.05 15.51
CA THR A 169 28.79 8.74 16.03
C THR A 169 28.63 7.59 15.03
N GLY A 170 27.74 7.70 14.05
CA GLY A 170 27.38 6.61 13.13
C GLY A 170 26.41 5.58 13.72
N GLY A 171 25.88 5.82 14.93
CA GLY A 171 24.97 4.90 15.62
C GLY A 171 23.50 5.08 15.24
N LEU A 172 22.68 4.06 15.52
CA LEU A 172 21.21 4.15 15.39
C LEU A 172 20.62 5.04 16.48
N VAL A 173 19.78 5.99 16.06
CA VAL A 173 19.08 6.92 16.96
C VAL A 173 17.60 6.99 16.65
N TYR A 174 16.80 7.22 17.69
CA TYR A 174 15.45 7.74 17.54
C TYR A 174 15.47 9.25 17.38
N VAL A 175 14.62 9.75 16.49
CA VAL A 175 14.38 11.18 16.28
C VAL A 175 12.92 11.47 16.58
N GLN A 176 12.66 12.37 17.52
CA GLN A 176 11.33 12.83 17.88
C GLN A 176 11.32 14.34 18.07
N GLY A 177 10.70 15.05 17.13
CA GLY A 177 10.82 16.51 17.07
C GLY A 177 12.29 16.91 16.93
N THR A 178 12.81 17.64 17.93
CA THR A 178 14.23 18.03 17.99
C THR A 178 15.08 17.11 18.87
N SER A 179 14.49 16.10 19.51
CA SER A 179 15.21 15.17 20.38
C SER A 179 15.82 14.04 19.57
N VAL A 180 17.10 13.78 19.81
CA VAL A 180 17.86 12.65 19.23
C VAL A 180 18.36 11.80 20.38
N THR A 181 17.98 10.53 20.42
CA THR A 181 18.35 9.61 21.51
C THR A 181 18.86 8.29 20.95
N PRO A 182 19.95 7.71 21.48
CA PRO A 182 20.41 6.39 21.08
C PRO A 182 19.32 5.32 21.21
N VAL A 183 19.31 4.37 20.29
CA VAL A 183 18.42 3.20 20.38
C VAL A 183 18.95 2.25 21.45
N GLY A 184 18.26 2.17 22.58
CA GLY A 184 18.62 1.26 23.68
C GLY A 184 18.55 -0.22 23.24
N GLY A 185 19.58 -0.99 23.61
CA GLY A 185 19.66 -2.43 23.34
C GLY A 185 20.06 -2.78 21.90
N ALA A 186 20.11 -1.83 20.98
CA ALA A 186 20.69 -2.06 19.66
C ALA A 186 22.20 -2.33 19.75
N PRO A 187 22.75 -3.23 18.93
CA PRO A 187 24.19 -3.46 18.85
C PRO A 187 24.91 -2.25 18.25
N ASP A 188 26.22 -2.14 18.50
CA ASP A 188 27.06 -1.18 17.79
C ASP A 188 27.16 -1.57 16.31
N VAL A 189 26.68 -0.67 15.45
CA VAL A 189 26.63 -0.84 13.99
C VAL A 189 27.61 0.08 13.26
N THR A 190 28.37 0.91 13.99
CA THR A 190 29.19 2.00 13.42
C THR A 190 30.24 1.49 12.43
N ALA A 191 30.83 0.33 12.70
CA ALA A 191 31.82 -0.30 11.82
C ALA A 191 31.26 -0.74 10.45
N LEU A 192 29.94 -0.82 10.30
CA LEU A 192 29.26 -1.17 9.04
C LEU A 192 28.96 0.06 8.18
N ASP A 193 29.27 1.26 8.67
CA ASP A 193 28.95 2.53 8.02
C ASP A 193 27.48 2.63 7.55
N PRO A 194 26.51 2.53 8.49
CA PRO A 194 25.10 2.41 8.16
C PRO A 194 24.54 3.71 7.60
N VAL A 195 23.65 3.59 6.61
CA VAL A 195 22.87 4.71 6.07
C VAL A 195 21.42 4.29 5.82
N ARG A 196 20.53 5.29 5.78
CA ARG A 196 19.12 5.16 5.36
C ARG A 196 18.38 4.03 6.13
N PRO A 197 18.27 4.13 7.47
CA PRO A 197 17.61 3.12 8.28
C PRO A 197 16.09 3.19 8.13
N THR A 198 15.45 2.05 8.37
CA THR A 198 14.01 1.86 8.54
C THR A 198 13.76 1.05 9.81
N MET A 199 12.54 1.09 10.34
CA MET A 199 12.19 0.56 11.66
C MET A 199 10.84 -0.15 11.62
N SER A 200 10.70 -1.24 12.39
CA SER A 200 9.43 -1.95 12.55
C SER A 200 8.41 -1.14 13.35
N GLY A 201 7.11 -1.43 13.19
CA GLY A 201 6.05 -0.71 13.91
C GLY A 201 6.15 -0.78 15.44
N ASP A 202 6.65 -1.90 15.97
CA ASP A 202 6.92 -2.11 17.40
C ASP A 202 8.27 -1.55 17.88
N ARG A 203 9.07 -0.97 16.97
CA ARG A 203 10.38 -0.34 17.22
C ARG A 203 11.45 -1.29 17.76
N SER A 204 11.30 -2.60 17.55
CA SER A 204 12.24 -3.62 18.02
C SER A 204 13.27 -4.04 16.97
N ARG A 205 13.00 -3.81 15.68
CA ARG A 205 13.86 -4.16 14.55
C ARG A 205 14.16 -2.96 13.68
N PHE A 206 15.39 -2.90 13.20
CA PHE A 206 15.89 -1.84 12.33
C PHE A 206 16.61 -2.46 11.14
N ALA A 207 16.29 -2.02 9.93
CA ALA A 207 17.04 -2.40 8.75
C ALA A 207 17.76 -1.18 8.18
N PHE A 208 18.98 -1.35 7.72
CA PHE A 208 19.76 -0.27 7.09
C PHE A 208 20.62 -0.84 5.98
N VAL A 209 21.01 0.01 5.05
CA VAL A 209 21.99 -0.33 4.00
C VAL A 209 23.35 0.25 4.39
N THR A 210 24.41 -0.45 4.03
CA THR A 210 25.80 0.05 4.10
C THR A 210 25.98 1.25 3.16
N ARG A 211 26.87 2.21 3.48
CA ARG A 211 27.07 3.40 2.63
C ARG A 211 27.44 3.08 1.18
N ASP A 212 28.21 2.02 0.95
CA ASP A 212 28.57 1.54 -0.39
C ASP A 212 27.42 0.83 -1.14
N ARG A 213 26.27 0.65 -0.47
CA ARG A 213 25.06 -0.01 -0.95
C ARG A 213 25.28 -1.47 -1.39
N THR A 214 26.20 -2.20 -0.75
CA THR A 214 26.48 -3.61 -1.09
C THR A 214 25.80 -4.61 -0.17
N ALA A 215 25.39 -4.18 1.03
CA ALA A 215 24.73 -5.05 2.01
C ALA A 215 23.62 -4.33 2.78
N VAL A 216 22.53 -5.06 3.07
CA VAL A 216 21.48 -4.67 4.02
C VAL A 216 21.61 -5.52 5.27
N HIS A 217 21.56 -4.86 6.42
CA HIS A 217 21.62 -5.50 7.73
C HIS A 217 20.33 -5.26 8.52
N VAL A 218 20.04 -6.18 9.43
CA VAL A 218 19.00 -6.04 10.45
C VAL A 218 19.64 -6.04 11.83
N ALA A 219 19.35 -5.00 12.61
CA ALA A 219 19.70 -4.87 14.01
C ALA A 219 18.43 -4.95 14.88
N GLY A 220 18.58 -5.48 16.10
CA GLY A 220 17.49 -5.60 17.06
C GLY A 220 17.81 -4.98 18.42
N THR A 221 16.78 -4.55 19.15
CA THR A 221 16.93 -4.08 20.55
C THR A 221 17.32 -5.20 21.53
N ASP A 222 17.38 -6.45 21.05
CA ASP A 222 17.89 -7.64 21.73
C ASP A 222 19.40 -7.85 21.51
N GLY A 223 20.10 -6.88 20.91
CA GLY A 223 21.53 -6.96 20.59
C GLY A 223 21.85 -7.78 19.32
N SER A 224 20.84 -8.30 18.61
CA SER A 224 21.08 -9.06 17.39
C SER A 224 21.53 -8.17 16.23
N LEU A 225 22.48 -8.64 15.43
CA LEU A 225 22.95 -8.02 14.19
C LEU A 225 23.15 -9.09 13.13
N ARG A 226 22.57 -8.89 11.95
CA ARG A 226 22.65 -9.87 10.86
C ARG A 226 22.70 -9.17 9.50
N GLU A 227 23.62 -9.59 8.64
CA GLU A 227 23.53 -9.31 7.20
C GLU A 227 22.39 -10.14 6.62
N VAL A 228 21.42 -9.48 6.00
CA VAL A 228 20.22 -10.14 5.46
C VAL A 228 20.16 -10.15 3.95
N LEU A 229 20.83 -9.22 3.28
CA LEU A 229 20.98 -9.19 1.82
C LEU A 229 22.38 -8.69 1.46
N ARG A 230 22.93 -9.25 0.39
CA ARG A 230 24.15 -8.78 -0.28
C ARG A 230 23.87 -8.65 -1.77
N GLY A 231 24.33 -7.57 -2.38
CA GLY A 231 24.01 -7.21 -3.75
C GLY A 231 24.83 -6.05 -4.29
N THR A 232 24.34 -5.42 -5.36
CA THR A 232 25.05 -4.34 -6.05
C THR A 232 24.16 -3.10 -6.11
N GLY A 233 24.57 -2.04 -5.40
CA GLY A 233 23.85 -0.78 -5.38
C GLY A 233 22.45 -0.91 -4.81
N LEU A 234 22.26 -1.69 -3.75
CA LEU A 234 20.96 -1.95 -3.13
C LEU A 234 20.17 -0.65 -2.86
N THR A 235 18.86 -0.68 -3.10
CA THR A 235 17.97 0.42 -2.70
C THR A 235 17.95 0.57 -1.18
N VAL A 236 17.46 1.72 -0.72
CA VAL A 236 17.14 1.89 0.70
C VAL A 236 16.14 0.81 1.12
N PRO A 237 16.36 0.14 2.27
CA PRO A 237 15.48 -0.93 2.70
C PRO A 237 14.14 -0.38 3.19
N SER A 238 13.08 -1.14 2.99
CA SER A 238 11.76 -0.91 3.57
C SER A 238 11.40 -2.08 4.48
N LEU A 239 10.82 -1.81 5.66
CA LEU A 239 10.39 -2.84 6.59
C LEU A 239 8.87 -2.79 6.72
N ASP A 240 8.19 -3.85 6.26
CA ASP A 240 6.73 -3.93 6.33
C ASP A 240 6.22 -4.38 7.70
N LEU A 241 4.92 -4.22 7.94
CA LEU A 241 4.27 -4.60 9.21
C LEU A 241 4.18 -6.11 9.45
N LEU A 242 4.49 -6.94 8.44
CA LEU A 242 4.63 -8.39 8.60
C LEU A 242 6.08 -8.79 8.94
N GLY A 243 6.98 -7.81 9.10
CA GLY A 243 8.37 -8.02 9.50
C GLY A 243 9.27 -8.48 8.37
N TRP A 244 8.95 -8.14 7.11
CA TRP A 244 9.84 -8.37 5.97
C TRP A 244 10.63 -7.12 5.63
N VAL A 245 11.93 -7.29 5.44
CA VAL A 245 12.85 -6.29 4.90
C VAL A 245 12.91 -6.46 3.40
N TRP A 246 12.66 -5.38 2.68
CA TRP A 246 12.61 -5.31 1.23
C TRP A 246 13.71 -4.42 0.69
N ALA A 247 14.40 -4.88 -0.35
CA ALA A 247 15.30 -4.05 -1.14
C ALA A 247 15.34 -4.55 -2.59
N ALA A 248 15.80 -3.70 -3.50
CA ALA A 248 16.09 -4.09 -4.87
C ALA A 248 17.56 -3.89 -5.24
N ASP A 249 18.08 -4.78 -6.08
CA ASP A 249 19.39 -4.61 -6.71
C ASP A 249 19.30 -3.56 -7.84
N ARG A 250 20.18 -2.54 -7.82
CA ARG A 250 20.28 -1.53 -8.90
C ARG A 250 21.29 -1.91 -9.99
N GLY A 251 21.87 -3.11 -9.91
CA GLY A 251 22.79 -3.64 -10.91
C GLY A 251 22.13 -3.91 -12.29
N PRO A 252 22.87 -4.49 -13.25
CA PRO A 252 22.39 -4.74 -14.62
C PRO A 252 21.13 -5.62 -14.71
N THR A 253 20.87 -6.40 -13.67
CA THR A 253 19.66 -7.22 -13.53
C THR A 253 18.99 -6.85 -12.21
N SER A 254 18.02 -5.94 -12.27
CA SER A 254 17.26 -5.56 -11.08
C SER A 254 16.40 -6.71 -10.58
N ARG A 255 16.47 -6.95 -9.28
CA ARG A 255 15.70 -7.99 -8.59
C ARG A 255 15.14 -7.40 -7.32
N ILE A 256 13.88 -7.69 -7.05
CA ILE A 256 13.22 -7.34 -5.79
C ILE A 256 13.39 -8.52 -4.85
N ARG A 257 13.89 -8.24 -3.64
CA ARG A 257 14.22 -9.25 -2.64
C ARG A 257 13.58 -8.87 -1.33
N ALA A 258 13.01 -9.86 -0.66
CA ALA A 258 12.41 -9.73 0.65
C ALA A 258 12.99 -10.78 1.58
N VAL A 259 13.29 -10.42 2.82
CA VAL A 259 13.83 -11.34 3.83
C VAL A 259 13.22 -11.03 5.18
N SER A 260 12.87 -12.06 5.95
CA SER A 260 12.32 -11.81 7.28
C SER A 260 13.34 -11.12 8.17
N ALA A 261 12.90 -10.10 8.90
CA ALA A 261 13.66 -9.45 9.95
C ALA A 261 13.93 -10.42 11.12
N GLN A 262 13.08 -11.43 11.30
CA GLN A 262 13.28 -12.45 12.32
C GLN A 262 14.42 -13.43 11.93
N PRO A 263 15.14 -14.00 12.93
CA PRO A 263 16.18 -14.99 12.68
C PRO A 263 15.67 -16.21 11.90
N GLY A 264 16.52 -16.81 11.07
CA GLY A 264 16.21 -18.03 10.31
C GLY A 264 15.30 -17.83 9.08
N GLY A 265 14.85 -16.60 8.82
CA GLY A 265 14.10 -16.28 7.61
C GLY A 265 14.92 -16.46 6.35
N GLN A 266 14.37 -17.16 5.37
CA GLN A 266 14.97 -17.28 4.05
C GLN A 266 14.66 -16.05 3.19
N GLU A 267 15.63 -15.68 2.38
CA GLU A 267 15.43 -14.70 1.32
C GLU A 267 14.40 -15.20 0.29
N ARG A 268 13.57 -14.28 -0.18
CA ARG A 268 12.58 -14.46 -1.24
C ARG A 268 12.87 -13.51 -2.37
N ILE A 269 12.97 -14.05 -3.59
CA ILE A 269 12.91 -13.26 -4.81
C ILE A 269 11.43 -12.99 -5.09
N VAL A 270 11.07 -11.71 -5.19
CA VAL A 270 9.70 -11.30 -5.47
C VAL A 270 9.55 -11.06 -6.97
N THR A 271 8.67 -11.83 -7.59
CA THR A 271 8.51 -11.84 -9.04
C THR A 271 7.79 -10.59 -9.53
N ALA A 272 8.37 -9.88 -10.49
CA ALA A 272 7.73 -8.76 -11.19
C ALA A 272 7.83 -9.02 -12.70
N THR A 273 6.84 -9.72 -13.27
CA THR A 273 6.87 -10.16 -14.68
C THR A 273 6.84 -9.01 -15.69
N TRP A 274 6.37 -7.86 -15.26
CA TRP A 274 6.30 -6.63 -16.04
C TRP A 274 7.64 -5.88 -16.13
N LEU A 275 8.59 -6.19 -15.24
CA LEU A 275 9.91 -5.56 -15.25
C LEU A 275 10.72 -6.13 -16.41
N ARG A 276 10.98 -5.30 -17.42
CA ARG A 276 11.63 -5.75 -18.66
C ARG A 276 13.13 -5.89 -18.49
N PRO A 277 13.80 -6.77 -19.26
CA PRO A 277 15.25 -6.79 -19.33
C PRO A 277 15.80 -5.41 -19.70
N GLY A 278 16.78 -4.92 -18.93
CA GLY A 278 17.38 -3.58 -19.11
C GLY A 278 16.69 -2.46 -18.31
N GLU A 279 15.46 -2.68 -17.80
CA GLU A 279 14.86 -1.77 -16.83
C GLU A 279 15.53 -1.96 -15.46
N ARG A 280 15.81 -0.84 -14.78
CA ARG A 280 16.46 -0.80 -13.48
C ARG A 280 15.53 -0.18 -12.45
N ILE A 281 15.34 -0.87 -11.34
CA ILE A 281 14.69 -0.27 -10.17
C ILE A 281 15.66 0.71 -9.53
N VAL A 282 15.25 1.96 -9.38
CA VAL A 282 16.01 3.05 -8.79
C VAL A 282 15.73 3.15 -7.30
N ASP A 283 14.45 3.12 -6.92
CA ASP A 283 14.04 3.10 -5.52
C ASP A 283 12.79 2.22 -5.35
N LEU A 284 12.62 1.67 -4.15
CA LEU A 284 11.53 0.77 -3.80
C LEU A 284 11.07 1.07 -2.37
N ARG A 285 9.78 1.38 -2.20
CA ARG A 285 9.14 1.54 -0.88
C ARG A 285 7.82 0.80 -0.80
N LEU A 286 7.66 0.05 0.28
CA LEU A 286 6.41 -0.61 0.61
C LEU A 286 5.50 0.38 1.32
N SER A 287 4.20 0.32 1.04
CA SER A 287 3.20 1.02 1.83
C SER A 287 3.25 0.49 3.26
N ARG A 288 2.74 1.26 4.21
CA ARG A 288 2.77 0.88 5.63
C ARG A 288 2.07 -0.46 5.87
N SER A 289 0.88 -0.66 5.27
CA SER A 289 0.18 -1.95 5.29
C SER A 289 0.96 -3.11 4.65
N GLY A 290 2.03 -2.84 3.90
CA GLY A 290 2.81 -3.85 3.19
C GLY A 290 2.11 -4.47 1.98
N ALA A 291 0.93 -3.95 1.61
CA ALA A 291 0.10 -4.45 0.52
C ALA A 291 0.38 -3.79 -0.83
N ARG A 292 1.11 -2.67 -0.86
CA ARG A 292 1.47 -1.94 -2.09
C ARG A 292 2.96 -1.64 -2.11
N ALA A 293 3.54 -1.60 -3.30
CA ALA A 293 4.94 -1.23 -3.55
C ALA A 293 4.97 -0.05 -4.53
N ALA A 294 5.59 1.05 -4.11
CA ALA A 294 5.94 2.16 -4.99
C ALA A 294 7.39 2.00 -5.45
N MET A 295 7.62 2.18 -6.75
CA MET A 295 8.91 1.98 -7.38
C MET A 295 9.20 3.10 -8.36
N LEU A 296 10.45 3.54 -8.38
CA LEU A 296 11.00 4.30 -9.48
C LEU A 296 11.74 3.34 -10.40
N VAL A 297 11.35 3.29 -11.68
CA VAL A 297 11.95 2.38 -12.67
C VAL A 297 12.48 3.17 -13.85
N ASP A 298 13.78 3.02 -14.09
CA ASP A 298 14.55 3.65 -15.15
C ASP A 298 14.71 2.68 -16.33
N ASP A 299 14.29 3.10 -17.52
CA ASP A 299 14.40 2.33 -18.76
C ASP A 299 15.62 2.74 -19.63
N GLY A 300 16.50 3.58 -19.09
CA GLY A 300 17.66 4.16 -19.76
C GLY A 300 17.35 5.44 -20.53
N GLN A 301 16.08 5.87 -20.61
CA GLN A 301 15.66 7.15 -21.19
C GLN A 301 15.00 8.06 -20.16
N ARG A 302 14.17 7.49 -19.27
CA ARG A 302 13.50 8.23 -18.20
C ARG A 302 13.20 7.35 -16.99
N THR A 303 13.02 7.98 -15.84
CA THR A 303 12.50 7.30 -14.63
C THR A 303 10.97 7.41 -14.57
N THR A 304 10.29 6.29 -14.33
CA THR A 304 8.83 6.23 -14.18
C THR A 304 8.43 5.83 -12.77
N LEU A 305 7.43 6.52 -12.20
CA LEU A 305 6.81 6.11 -10.94
C LEU A 305 5.74 5.05 -11.20
N ARG A 306 5.92 3.88 -10.59
CA ARG A 306 5.05 2.70 -10.73
C ARG A 306 4.54 2.27 -9.35
N VAL A 307 3.27 1.91 -9.25
CA VAL A 307 2.68 1.34 -8.02
C VAL A 307 2.05 -0.01 -8.34
N SER A 308 2.51 -1.05 -7.64
CA SER A 308 1.99 -2.41 -7.72
C SER A 308 1.37 -2.84 -6.39
N GLY A 309 0.44 -3.79 -6.45
CA GLY A 309 0.03 -4.59 -5.30
C GLY A 309 1.07 -5.67 -4.98
N VAL A 310 1.18 -6.03 -3.71
CA VAL A 310 2.07 -7.06 -3.19
C VAL A 310 1.29 -8.35 -2.96
N VAL A 311 1.54 -9.37 -3.77
CA VAL A 311 0.90 -10.68 -3.66
C VAL A 311 1.69 -11.54 -2.67
N ARG A 312 0.98 -12.10 -1.69
CA ARG A 312 1.53 -12.94 -0.62
C ARG A 312 0.86 -14.31 -0.59
N GLY A 313 1.59 -15.31 -0.09
CA GLY A 313 1.01 -16.58 0.32
C GLY A 313 0.10 -16.42 1.55
N SER A 314 -0.65 -17.46 1.89
CA SER A 314 -1.51 -17.49 3.09
C SER A 314 -0.74 -17.38 4.40
N ASP A 315 0.56 -17.63 4.37
CA ASP A 315 1.52 -17.47 5.47
C ASP A 315 2.13 -16.06 5.55
N GLY A 316 1.69 -15.12 4.70
CA GLY A 316 2.20 -13.75 4.64
C GLY A 316 3.55 -13.61 3.90
N VAL A 317 4.09 -14.71 3.35
CA VAL A 317 5.34 -14.70 2.59
C VAL A 317 5.13 -13.97 1.27
N PRO A 318 5.93 -12.92 0.96
CA PRO A 318 5.84 -12.23 -0.30
C PRO A 318 6.31 -13.09 -1.49
N ASN A 319 5.56 -13.00 -2.59
CA ASN A 319 5.76 -13.85 -3.77
C ASN A 319 5.91 -13.04 -5.07
N ALA A 320 5.00 -12.10 -5.33
CA ALA A 320 4.99 -11.35 -6.58
C ALA A 320 4.48 -9.92 -6.41
N LEU A 321 4.78 -9.08 -7.40
CA LEU A 321 4.14 -7.80 -7.62
C LEU A 321 3.21 -7.89 -8.82
N THR A 322 2.00 -7.34 -8.69
CA THR A 322 1.05 -7.22 -9.79
C THR A 322 1.52 -6.23 -10.85
N GLU A 323 0.89 -6.24 -12.03
CA GLU A 323 1.08 -5.21 -13.06
C GLU A 323 0.82 -3.81 -12.46
N PRO A 324 1.77 -2.87 -12.59
CA PRO A 324 1.67 -1.59 -11.93
C PRO A 324 0.73 -0.63 -12.66
N ILE A 325 0.16 0.31 -11.91
CA ILE A 325 -0.27 1.58 -12.49
C ILE A 325 0.92 2.54 -12.60
N LEU A 326 0.91 3.36 -13.65
CA LEU A 326 1.88 4.45 -13.82
C LEU A 326 1.29 5.72 -13.24
N LEU A 327 2.07 6.39 -12.40
CA LEU A 327 1.72 7.70 -11.86
C LEU A 327 2.50 8.81 -12.59
N PRO A 328 1.96 10.04 -12.68
CA PRO A 328 2.70 11.17 -13.23
C PRO A 328 4.01 11.41 -12.47
N SER A 329 5.10 11.58 -13.21
CA SER A 329 6.42 11.96 -12.69
C SER A 329 7.12 12.88 -13.69
N SER A 330 8.08 13.67 -13.22
CA SER A 330 8.91 14.56 -14.04
C SER A 330 9.96 13.82 -14.85
N GLY A 331 10.34 12.61 -14.43
CA GLY A 331 11.21 11.71 -15.19
C GLY A 331 12.66 11.66 -14.71
N SER A 332 13.02 12.48 -13.71
CA SER A 332 14.38 12.61 -13.17
C SER A 332 14.48 12.28 -11.69
N GLU A 333 13.39 11.80 -11.08
CA GLU A 333 13.37 11.43 -9.67
C GLU A 333 14.18 10.17 -9.39
N ASP A 334 14.74 10.07 -8.19
CA ASP A 334 15.54 8.93 -7.75
C ASP A 334 15.19 8.45 -6.33
N SER A 335 14.25 9.12 -5.66
CA SER A 335 13.69 8.69 -4.38
C SER A 335 12.18 8.81 -4.34
N VAL A 336 11.52 7.79 -3.77
CA VAL A 336 10.08 7.76 -3.51
C VAL A 336 9.84 7.35 -2.06
N GLU A 337 8.85 7.96 -1.40
CA GLU A 337 8.44 7.62 -0.03
C GLU A 337 6.91 7.72 0.11
N TRP A 338 6.31 6.87 0.95
CA TRP A 338 4.89 6.98 1.28
C TRP A 338 4.70 8.08 2.34
N ALA A 339 3.97 9.15 1.99
CA ALA A 339 3.61 10.23 2.90
C ALA A 339 2.31 9.94 3.68
N GLY A 340 1.57 8.94 3.24
CA GLY A 340 0.31 8.45 3.79
C GLY A 340 -0.15 7.25 2.97
N ASP A 341 -1.36 6.75 3.21
CA ASP A 341 -1.85 5.58 2.48
C ASP A 341 -2.24 5.87 1.03
N THR A 342 -2.45 7.13 0.64
CA THR A 342 -2.77 7.51 -0.75
C THR A 342 -1.85 8.58 -1.32
N ASN A 343 -0.82 8.99 -0.57
CA ASN A 343 0.12 10.03 -0.97
C ASN A 343 1.55 9.51 -1.06
N LEU A 344 2.23 9.85 -2.14
CA LEU A 344 3.64 9.59 -2.37
C LEU A 344 4.40 10.91 -2.46
N LEU A 345 5.57 10.96 -1.83
CA LEU A 345 6.57 11.97 -2.07
C LEU A 345 7.59 11.42 -3.06
N VAL A 346 7.94 12.23 -4.04
CA VAL A 346 8.92 11.86 -5.07
C VAL A 346 9.90 13.02 -5.20
N SER A 347 11.18 12.73 -5.26
CA SER A 347 12.22 13.75 -5.36
C SER A 347 13.38 13.30 -6.23
N ALA A 348 14.03 14.26 -6.87
CA ALA A 348 15.39 14.10 -7.35
C ALA A 348 16.31 14.50 -6.20
N TYR A 349 16.92 13.51 -5.55
CA TYR A 349 17.88 13.71 -4.50
C TYR A 349 19.14 14.32 -5.12
N ALA A 350 19.35 15.62 -4.93
CA ALA A 350 20.67 16.19 -5.11
C ALA A 350 21.52 15.66 -3.95
N GLU A 351 22.29 14.58 -4.18
CA GLU A 351 23.37 14.22 -3.26
C GLU A 351 24.30 15.43 -3.17
N THR A 352 24.16 16.20 -2.09
CA THR A 352 25.12 17.26 -1.80
C THR A 352 26.35 16.53 -1.31
N SER A 353 27.28 16.25 -2.22
CA SER A 353 28.62 15.81 -1.86
C SER A 353 29.21 16.85 -0.90
N ARG A 354 29.36 16.49 0.38
CA ARG A 354 30.23 17.19 1.32
C ARG A 354 30.95 16.18 2.17
#